data_AF-A0A7S2H4K0-F1
#
_entry.id   AF-A0A7S2H4K0-F1
#
_cell.length_a   1.000
_cell.length_b   1.000
_cell.length_c   1.000
_cell.angle_alpha   90.00
_cell.angle_beta   90.00
_cell.angle_gamma   90.00
#
_symmetry.space_group_name_H-M   'P 1'
#
loop_
_entity.id
_entity.type
_entity.pdbx_description
1 polymer ?
#
loop_
_entity_poly.entity_id
_entity_poly.type
_entity_poly.pdbx_seq_one_letter_code
_entity_poly.pdbx_strand_id
1 'polypeptide(L)'
;IYSRLWCAFEAYLAYSWGKTIRTAVPPMRHLLPRMLQAASVYLIVAGAVWLCVPEPHGLTVVSLLRGGVLLGMVAGLVSHGAGSESECLTRASSVLLYAVFGTLGGAYLRAIPGRVFPCLLFMALGCGTCAHAADVLWLREAAEQTRQLRKGYTGRICDAESSVPADCKRIQALIRASGSEEAVDHAVSVLIHMGMSTPLLRQAAGLAGELGNATHYRVAYVVFILSFLIIWPALGIEFRAWSWSELFSAQLWVDNLGRTLVIIEGLIFAMFFVRAPRDKKAFAAKAAVFLVIVLGVVVIEGAWDACWQTFHMFDRSWAVIAALAPIFLLGVIAGPAWVARVPLVGPALVRFVLGRALADDEPDGETDESGDESDREASDSSDEGTS
;
A
#
# COMPACT_ATOMS: atom_id res chain seq x y z
N ILE A 1 1.40 -5.88 25.05
CA ILE A 1 1.07 -7.33 24.85
C ILE A 1 2.31 -8.18 25.10
N TYR A 2 3.41 -7.93 24.39
CA TYR A 2 4.66 -8.69 24.56
C TYR A 2 5.48 -8.31 25.80
N SER A 3 5.03 -7.32 26.58
CA SER A 3 5.46 -7.11 27.96
C SER A 3 5.04 -8.25 28.90
N ARG A 4 4.13 -9.15 28.48
CA ARG A 4 3.73 -10.33 29.23
C ARG A 4 4.53 -11.55 28.77
N LEU A 5 5.25 -12.18 29.70
CA LEU A 5 6.16 -13.28 29.39
C LEU A 5 5.48 -14.46 28.69
N TRP A 6 4.23 -14.79 29.07
CA TRP A 6 3.48 -15.88 28.44
C TRP A 6 3.26 -15.64 26.93
N CYS A 7 2.95 -14.41 26.54
CA CYS A 7 2.76 -14.06 25.12
C CYS A 7 4.07 -14.18 24.32
N ALA A 8 5.19 -13.76 24.93
CA ALA A 8 6.52 -13.92 24.32
C ALA A 8 6.92 -15.40 24.19
N PHE A 9 6.57 -16.22 25.19
CA PHE A 9 6.81 -17.66 25.17
C PHE A 9 5.96 -18.40 24.12
N GLU A 10 4.69 -18.04 23.96
CA GLU A 10 3.86 -18.58 22.87
C GLU A 10 4.40 -18.21 21.49
N ALA A 11 4.89 -16.97 21.33
CA ALA A 11 5.55 -16.54 20.11
C ALA A 11 6.82 -17.37 19.84
N TYR A 12 7.61 -17.70 20.86
CA TYR A 12 8.76 -18.60 20.76
C TYR A 12 8.36 -20.02 20.34
N LEU A 13 7.34 -20.61 20.96
CA LEU A 13 6.87 -21.95 20.59
C LEU A 13 6.37 -21.98 19.13
N ALA A 14 5.62 -20.95 18.72
CA ALA A 14 5.19 -20.82 17.34
C ALA A 14 6.37 -20.60 16.38
N TYR A 15 7.40 -19.84 16.81
CA TYR A 15 8.60 -19.62 16.04
C TYR A 15 9.36 -20.94 15.80
N SER A 16 9.69 -21.66 16.87
CA SER A 16 10.46 -22.91 16.84
C SER A 16 9.74 -24.02 16.06
N TRP A 17 8.41 -24.04 16.06
CA TRP A 17 7.62 -24.96 15.25
C TRP A 17 7.39 -24.52 13.80
N GLY A 18 7.98 -23.40 13.36
CA GLY A 18 7.77 -22.88 12.00
C GLY A 18 6.33 -22.43 11.72
N LYS A 19 5.54 -22.15 12.77
CA LYS A 19 4.15 -21.70 12.63
C LYS A 19 4.08 -20.22 12.24
N THR A 20 2.99 -19.87 11.56
CA THR A 20 2.68 -18.47 11.23
C THR A 20 2.04 -17.79 12.45
N ILE A 21 2.61 -16.65 12.86
CA ILE A 21 2.07 -15.82 13.93
C ILE A 21 1.42 -14.58 13.30
N ARG A 22 0.22 -14.24 13.75
CA ARG A 22 -0.55 -13.09 13.26
C ARG A 22 -1.04 -12.28 14.45
N THR A 23 -0.96 -10.96 14.33
CA THR A 23 -1.67 -10.06 15.24
C THR A 23 -3.17 -10.09 14.91
N ALA A 24 -4.00 -10.05 15.95
CA ALA A 24 -5.43 -9.89 15.77
C ALA A 24 -5.71 -8.47 15.26
N VAL A 25 -6.62 -8.36 14.29
CA VAL A 25 -7.07 -7.07 13.75
C VAL A 25 -8.51 -6.86 14.21
N PRO A 26 -8.83 -5.77 14.93
CA PRO A 26 -10.18 -5.46 15.34
C PRO A 26 -11.04 -5.15 14.10
N PRO A 27 -12.37 -5.32 14.19
CA PRO A 27 -13.26 -4.90 13.12
C PRO A 27 -13.13 -3.38 12.93
N MET A 28 -12.97 -2.95 11.68
CA MET A 28 -12.89 -1.53 11.37
C MET A 28 -14.21 -0.84 11.63
N ARG A 29 -14.19 0.18 12.48
CA ARG A 29 -15.30 1.09 12.66
C ARG A 29 -15.37 2.05 11.46
N HIS A 30 -16.58 2.41 11.04
CA HIS A 30 -16.82 3.41 10.00
C HIS A 30 -16.31 3.08 8.58
N LEU A 31 -15.94 1.83 8.28
CA LEU A 31 -15.53 1.43 6.93
C LEU A 31 -16.60 1.80 5.88
N LEU A 32 -17.82 1.31 6.08
CA LEU A 32 -18.91 1.50 5.12
C LEU A 32 -19.27 2.99 4.92
N PRO A 33 -19.49 3.81 5.98
CA PRO A 33 -19.70 5.25 5.81
C PRO A 33 -18.60 5.95 5.00
N ARG A 34 -17.32 5.60 5.22
CA ARG A 34 -16.20 6.21 4.48
C ARG A 34 -16.16 5.78 3.02
N MET A 35 -16.43 4.50 2.73
CA MET A 35 -16.55 4.03 1.36
C MET A 35 -17.73 4.69 0.63
N LEU A 36 -18.89 4.83 1.29
CA LEU A 36 -20.05 5.52 0.75
C LEU A 36 -19.78 7.00 0.48
N GLN A 37 -19.04 7.67 1.37
CA GLN A 37 -18.60 9.05 1.15
C GLN A 37 -17.68 9.18 -0.06
N ALA A 38 -16.71 8.27 -0.23
CA ALA A 38 -15.83 8.27 -1.39
C ALA A 38 -16.60 8.02 -2.70
N ALA A 39 -17.52 7.05 -2.68
CA ALA A 39 -18.39 6.73 -3.81
C ALA A 39 -19.31 7.90 -4.17
N SER A 40 -19.89 8.60 -3.19
CA SER A 40 -20.79 9.72 -3.45
C SER A 40 -20.05 10.90 -4.07
N VAL A 41 -18.89 11.28 -3.55
CA VAL A 41 -18.04 12.34 -4.15
C VAL A 41 -17.68 11.98 -5.59
N TYR A 42 -17.24 10.73 -5.81
CA TYR A 42 -16.92 10.23 -7.15
C TYR A 42 -18.11 10.35 -8.12
N LEU A 43 -19.30 9.84 -7.75
CA LEU A 43 -20.48 9.83 -8.59
C LEU A 43 -21.04 11.24 -8.86
N ILE A 44 -21.04 12.12 -7.85
CA ILE A 44 -21.51 13.51 -7.99
C ILE A 44 -20.62 14.26 -8.99
N VAL A 45 -19.30 14.17 -8.84
CA VAL A 45 -18.37 14.86 -9.74
C VAL A 45 -18.43 14.27 -11.15
N ALA A 46 -18.49 12.94 -11.28
CA ALA A 46 -18.64 12.31 -12.59
C ALA A 46 -19.94 12.70 -13.31
N GLY A 47 -21.06 12.73 -12.58
CA GLY A 47 -22.35 13.17 -13.10
C GLY A 47 -22.34 14.64 -13.51
N ALA A 48 -21.73 15.51 -12.70
CA ALA A 48 -21.56 16.92 -13.04
C ALA A 48 -20.74 17.12 -14.31
N VAL A 49 -19.62 16.39 -14.46
CA VAL A 49 -18.80 16.44 -15.69
C VAL A 49 -19.56 15.93 -16.90
N TRP A 50 -20.28 14.81 -16.75
CA TRP A 50 -21.11 14.26 -17.84
C TRP A 50 -22.18 15.26 -18.33
N LEU A 51 -22.85 15.95 -17.39
CA LEU A 51 -23.93 16.88 -17.73
C LEU A 51 -23.43 18.24 -18.22
N CYS A 52 -22.39 18.79 -17.60
CA CYS A 52 -21.97 20.18 -17.80
C CYS A 52 -20.87 20.34 -18.85
N VAL A 53 -20.08 19.30 -19.14
CA VAL A 53 -19.03 19.41 -20.16
C VAL A 53 -19.67 19.20 -21.54
N PRO A 54 -19.64 20.21 -22.42
CA PRO A 54 -20.12 20.06 -23.80
C PRO A 54 -19.34 18.96 -24.50
N GLU A 55 -19.91 18.36 -25.56
CA GLU A 55 -19.28 17.24 -26.26
C GLU A 55 -17.81 17.54 -26.57
N PRO A 56 -16.90 16.88 -25.85
CA PRO A 56 -15.53 17.35 -25.82
C PRO A 56 -14.90 17.02 -27.17
N HIS A 57 -14.47 18.05 -27.89
CA HIS A 57 -13.63 17.85 -29.07
C HIS A 57 -12.38 17.08 -28.63
N GLY A 58 -11.84 16.16 -29.45
CA GLY A 58 -10.83 15.20 -29.00
C GLY A 58 -9.65 15.79 -28.21
N LEU A 59 -9.22 17.02 -28.53
CA LEU A 59 -8.17 17.75 -27.82
C LEU A 59 -8.51 18.11 -26.36
N THR A 60 -9.78 18.42 -26.05
CA THR A 60 -10.20 18.78 -24.68
C THR A 60 -10.31 17.55 -23.78
N VAL A 61 -10.78 16.41 -24.30
CA VAL A 61 -10.75 15.13 -23.56
C VAL A 61 -9.32 14.81 -23.15
N VAL A 62 -8.41 14.80 -24.12
CA VAL A 62 -7.03 14.41 -23.85
C VAL A 62 -6.37 15.36 -22.84
N SER A 63 -6.65 16.67 -22.90
CA SER A 63 -6.11 17.64 -21.94
C SER A 63 -6.67 17.46 -20.52
N LEU A 64 -7.98 17.18 -20.38
CA LEU A 64 -8.61 16.87 -19.10
C LEU A 64 -8.05 15.57 -18.49
N LEU A 65 -7.83 14.56 -19.34
CA LEU A 65 -7.21 13.31 -18.91
C LEU A 65 -5.80 13.53 -18.37
N ARG A 66 -4.98 14.34 -19.04
CA ARG A 66 -3.62 14.68 -18.59
C ARG A 66 -3.63 15.38 -17.24
N GLY A 67 -4.37 16.49 -17.14
CA GLY A 67 -4.45 17.30 -15.93
C GLY A 67 -4.99 16.49 -14.76
N GLY A 68 -6.01 15.66 -15.00
CA GLY A 68 -6.58 14.78 -14.00
C GLY A 68 -5.59 13.73 -13.51
N VAL A 69 -4.90 13.00 -14.40
CA VAL A 69 -3.96 11.95 -13.93
C VAL A 69 -2.78 12.55 -13.17
N LEU A 70 -2.20 13.66 -13.65
CA LEU A 70 -1.10 14.34 -12.95
C LEU A 70 -1.56 14.83 -11.57
N LEU A 71 -2.72 15.49 -11.49
CA LEU A 71 -3.28 15.99 -10.24
C LEU A 71 -3.62 14.83 -9.28
N GLY A 72 -4.11 13.71 -9.81
CA GLY A 72 -4.37 12.49 -9.06
C GLY A 72 -3.09 11.86 -8.51
N MET A 73 -2.00 11.84 -9.29
CA MET A 73 -0.69 11.39 -8.82
C MET A 73 -0.16 12.28 -7.71
N VAL A 74 -0.21 13.61 -7.88
CA VAL A 74 0.20 14.57 -6.85
C VAL A 74 -0.64 14.39 -5.59
N ALA A 75 -1.97 14.31 -5.71
CA ALA A 75 -2.86 14.09 -4.57
C ALA A 75 -2.57 12.75 -3.86
N GLY A 76 -2.29 11.69 -4.62
CA GLY A 76 -1.91 10.38 -4.08
C GLY A 76 -0.56 10.40 -3.38
N LEU A 77 0.44 11.09 -3.93
CA LEU A 77 1.76 11.28 -3.31
C LEU A 77 1.66 12.13 -2.04
N VAL A 78 0.89 13.21 -2.06
CA VAL A 78 0.60 14.02 -0.86
C VAL A 78 -0.10 13.16 0.19
N SER A 79 -1.10 12.37 -0.18
CA SER A 79 -1.79 11.46 0.74
C SER A 79 -0.85 10.37 1.28
N HIS A 80 0.14 9.93 0.49
CA HIS A 80 1.15 8.97 0.92
C HIS A 80 2.17 9.60 1.89
N GLY A 81 2.65 10.81 1.58
CA GLY A 81 3.70 11.49 2.33
C GLY A 81 3.22 12.23 3.57
N ALA A 82 1.96 12.70 3.61
CA ALA A 82 1.38 13.39 4.76
C ALA A 82 1.31 12.53 6.04
N GLY A 83 1.58 11.22 5.92
CA GLY A 83 1.64 10.30 7.04
C GLY A 83 0.33 10.23 7.84
N SER A 84 0.41 9.67 9.04
CA SER A 84 -0.69 9.69 9.99
C SER A 84 -0.85 11.04 10.70
N GLU A 85 0.11 11.95 10.57
CA GLU A 85 0.22 13.13 11.43
C GLU A 85 -0.74 14.26 11.03
N SER A 86 -0.97 14.46 9.73
CA SER A 86 -1.92 15.48 9.27
C SER A 86 -3.23 14.87 8.79
N GLU A 87 -4.18 14.69 9.72
CA GLU A 87 -5.52 14.21 9.38
C GLU A 87 -6.22 15.11 8.36
N CYS A 88 -6.04 16.43 8.49
CA CYS A 88 -6.67 17.41 7.62
C CYS A 88 -6.15 17.29 6.18
N LEU A 89 -4.83 17.25 6.01
CA LEU A 89 -4.19 17.13 4.70
C LEU A 89 -4.54 15.79 4.02
N THR A 90 -4.58 14.69 4.79
CA THR A 90 -4.98 13.37 4.27
C THR A 90 -6.43 13.35 3.81
N ARG A 91 -7.35 14.01 4.54
CA ARG A 91 -8.76 14.12 4.15
C ARG A 91 -8.92 14.99 2.91
N ALA A 92 -8.27 16.15 2.87
CA ALA A 92 -8.34 17.07 1.73
C ALA A 92 -7.79 16.43 0.45
N SER A 93 -6.61 15.80 0.53
CA SER A 93 -6.01 15.08 -0.61
C SER A 93 -6.87 13.90 -1.08
N SER A 94 -7.50 13.16 -0.16
CA SER A 94 -8.45 12.09 -0.51
C SER A 94 -9.66 12.61 -1.28
N VAL A 95 -10.30 13.70 -0.81
CA VAL A 95 -11.44 14.30 -1.51
C VAL A 95 -11.05 14.80 -2.89
N LEU A 96 -9.89 15.47 -3.00
CA LEU A 96 -9.34 15.91 -4.28
C LEU A 96 -9.13 14.72 -5.23
N LEU A 97 -8.53 13.63 -4.74
CA LEU A 97 -8.32 12.41 -5.51
C LEU A 97 -9.64 11.82 -6.02
N TYR A 98 -10.69 11.79 -5.19
CA TYR A 98 -12.01 11.26 -5.57
C TYR A 98 -12.69 12.15 -6.62
N ALA A 99 -12.57 13.47 -6.48
CA ALA A 99 -13.08 14.43 -7.46
C ALA A 99 -12.32 14.34 -8.80
N VAL A 100 -11.00 14.16 -8.76
CA VAL A 100 -10.17 13.93 -9.95
C VAL A 100 -10.61 12.66 -10.68
N PHE A 101 -10.75 11.54 -9.97
CA PHE A 101 -11.20 10.30 -10.60
C PHE A 101 -12.64 10.38 -11.10
N GLY A 102 -13.54 11.08 -10.38
CA GLY A 102 -14.89 11.38 -10.85
C GLY A 102 -14.87 12.15 -12.17
N THR A 103 -14.04 13.19 -12.25
CA THR A 103 -13.84 13.98 -13.48
C THR A 103 -13.36 13.12 -14.64
N LEU A 104 -12.32 12.30 -14.40
CA LEU A 104 -11.78 11.39 -15.41
C LEU A 104 -12.83 10.37 -15.87
N GLY A 105 -13.54 9.73 -14.94
CA GLY A 105 -14.57 8.76 -15.24
C GLY A 105 -15.74 9.35 -16.04
N GLY A 106 -16.25 10.51 -15.61
CA GLY A 106 -17.33 11.22 -16.31
C GLY A 106 -16.92 11.66 -17.72
N ALA A 107 -15.71 12.20 -17.88
CA ALA A 107 -15.17 12.61 -19.18
C ALA A 107 -14.99 11.41 -20.12
N TYR A 108 -14.47 10.28 -19.64
CA TYR A 108 -14.29 9.05 -20.44
C TYR A 108 -15.62 8.49 -20.95
N LEU A 109 -16.60 8.36 -20.05
CA LEU A 109 -17.92 7.91 -20.42
C LEU A 109 -18.50 8.84 -21.49
N ARG A 110 -18.41 10.17 -21.28
CA ARG A 110 -19.02 11.19 -22.15
C ARG A 110 -18.40 11.20 -23.54
N ALA A 111 -17.08 11.06 -23.62
CA ALA A 111 -16.34 11.09 -24.88
C ALA A 111 -16.67 9.90 -25.78
N ILE A 112 -16.95 8.73 -25.20
CA ILE A 112 -17.15 7.49 -25.96
C ILE A 112 -18.40 6.75 -25.45
N PRO A 113 -19.61 7.25 -25.76
CA PRO A 113 -20.84 6.61 -25.33
C PRO A 113 -21.03 5.25 -26.04
N GLY A 114 -21.57 4.26 -25.31
CA GLY A 114 -21.98 2.97 -25.88
C GLY A 114 -20.89 1.91 -26.04
N ARG A 115 -19.65 2.18 -25.59
CA ARG A 115 -18.56 1.19 -25.57
C ARG A 115 -18.45 0.51 -24.21
N VAL A 116 -18.03 -0.75 -24.19
CA VAL A 116 -18.01 -1.57 -22.96
C VAL A 116 -16.85 -1.19 -22.05
N PHE A 117 -15.65 -0.99 -22.61
CA PHE A 117 -14.46 -0.78 -21.79
C PHE A 117 -14.41 0.59 -21.09
N PRO A 118 -14.95 1.70 -21.64
CA PRO A 118 -15.08 2.95 -20.87
C PRO A 118 -15.97 2.80 -19.63
N CYS A 119 -17.04 2.01 -19.72
CA CYS A 119 -17.86 1.67 -18.55
C CYS A 119 -17.07 0.85 -17.52
N LEU A 120 -16.27 -0.11 -17.96
CA LEU A 120 -15.39 -0.87 -17.06
C LEU A 120 -14.34 0.02 -16.39
N LEU A 121 -13.72 0.95 -17.13
CA LEU A 121 -12.77 1.91 -16.58
C LEU A 121 -13.43 2.82 -15.54
N PHE A 122 -14.63 3.35 -15.84
CA PHE A 122 -15.43 4.13 -14.90
C PHE A 122 -15.69 3.34 -13.61
N MET A 123 -16.14 2.09 -13.71
CA MET A 123 -16.38 1.25 -12.54
C MET A 123 -15.09 1.01 -11.76
N ALA A 124 -13.97 0.75 -12.45
CA ALA A 124 -12.68 0.48 -11.81
C ALA A 124 -12.12 1.71 -11.08
N LEU A 125 -12.25 2.92 -11.64
CA LEU A 125 -11.89 4.17 -10.97
C LEU A 125 -12.74 4.39 -9.70
N GLY A 126 -14.05 4.17 -9.78
CA GLY A 126 -14.94 4.23 -8.61
C GLY A 126 -14.63 3.17 -7.54
N CYS A 127 -14.27 1.95 -7.94
CA CYS A 127 -13.78 0.94 -7.00
C CYS A 127 -12.44 1.35 -6.38
N GLY A 128 -11.56 1.99 -7.16
CA GLY A 128 -10.27 2.51 -6.69
C GLY A 128 -10.41 3.58 -5.61
N THR A 129 -11.37 4.51 -5.74
CA THR A 129 -11.65 5.53 -4.70
C THR A 129 -12.17 4.90 -3.41
N CYS A 130 -13.07 3.92 -3.52
CA CYS A 130 -13.58 3.18 -2.37
C CYS A 130 -12.47 2.37 -1.67
N ALA A 131 -11.62 1.69 -2.45
CA ALA A 131 -10.47 0.95 -1.94
C ALA A 131 -9.47 1.88 -1.25
N HIS A 132 -9.21 3.06 -1.81
CA HIS A 132 -8.36 4.07 -1.20
C HIS A 132 -8.90 4.55 0.14
N ALA A 133 -10.21 4.82 0.23
CA ALA A 133 -10.85 5.20 1.49
C ALA A 133 -10.70 4.13 2.57
N ALA A 134 -10.83 2.85 2.19
CA ALA A 134 -10.59 1.71 3.08
C ALA A 134 -9.10 1.64 3.50
N ASP A 135 -8.17 1.82 2.56
CA ASP A 135 -6.73 1.81 2.83
C ASP A 135 -6.31 2.87 3.84
N VAL A 136 -6.85 4.08 3.75
CA VAL A 136 -6.56 5.17 4.71
C VAL A 136 -6.99 4.76 6.13
N LEU A 137 -8.14 4.11 6.30
CA LEU A 137 -8.57 3.60 7.60
C LEU A 137 -7.69 2.45 8.09
N TRP A 138 -7.38 1.50 7.21
CA TRP A 138 -6.52 0.35 7.55
C TRP A 138 -5.14 0.79 8.02
N LEU A 139 -4.53 1.76 7.35
CA LEU A 139 -3.20 2.27 7.70
C LEU A 139 -3.19 2.98 9.06
N ARG A 140 -4.25 3.71 9.40
CA ARG A 140 -4.37 4.34 10.72
C ARG A 140 -4.47 3.32 11.84
N GLU A 141 -5.35 2.34 11.67
CA GLU A 141 -5.51 1.26 12.65
C GLU A 141 -4.22 0.44 12.79
N ALA A 142 -3.52 0.19 11.69
CA ALA A 142 -2.22 -0.49 11.68
C ALA A 142 -1.15 0.27 12.49
N ALA A 143 -1.08 1.59 12.32
CA ALA A 143 -0.13 2.43 13.04
C ALA A 143 -0.43 2.40 14.55
N GLU A 144 -1.70 2.51 14.92
CA GLU A 144 -2.13 2.45 16.32
C GLU A 144 -1.83 1.08 16.96
N GLN A 145 -2.11 -0.02 16.27
CA GLN A 145 -1.73 -1.36 16.72
C GLN A 145 -0.23 -1.50 16.93
N THR A 146 0.57 -0.98 16.00
CA THR A 146 2.03 -1.04 16.10
C THR A 146 2.51 -0.29 17.34
N ARG A 147 1.95 0.91 17.61
CA ARG A 147 2.23 1.68 18.83
C ARG A 147 1.84 0.91 20.09
N GLN A 148 0.64 0.32 20.12
CA GLN A 148 0.17 -0.47 21.27
C GLN A 148 0.99 -1.74 21.50
N LEU A 149 1.50 -2.36 20.44
CA LEU A 149 2.37 -3.53 20.54
C LEU A 149 3.76 -3.18 21.06
N ARG A 150 4.29 -2.00 20.69
CA ARG A 150 5.56 -1.46 21.17
C ARG A 150 5.50 -0.98 22.63
N LYS A 151 4.34 -0.50 23.10
CA LYS A 151 4.18 0.02 24.46
C LYS A 151 4.61 -1.03 25.51
N GLY A 152 5.69 -0.71 26.24
CA GLY A 152 6.26 -1.54 27.30
C GLY A 152 7.09 -2.74 26.83
N TYR A 153 7.44 -2.82 25.53
CA TYR A 153 8.41 -3.80 25.04
C TYR A 153 9.79 -3.15 24.98
N THR A 154 10.75 -3.71 25.73
CA THR A 154 12.12 -3.18 25.87
C THR A 154 13.08 -3.69 24.80
N GLY A 155 12.62 -4.57 23.90
CA GLY A 155 13.48 -5.28 22.96
C GLY A 155 14.01 -6.63 23.47
N ARG A 156 13.87 -6.92 24.77
CA ARG A 156 14.40 -8.17 25.37
C ARG A 156 13.32 -8.93 26.14
N ILE A 157 13.30 -10.25 25.98
CA ILE A 157 12.34 -11.13 26.67
C ILE A 157 12.62 -11.23 28.17
N CYS A 158 13.85 -10.93 28.62
CA CYS A 158 14.22 -10.95 30.02
C CYS A 158 13.46 -9.90 30.86
N ASP A 159 12.99 -8.83 30.22
CA ASP A 159 12.27 -7.73 30.86
C ASP A 159 10.75 -7.96 30.85
N ALA A 160 10.28 -9.04 30.22
CA ALA A 160 8.86 -9.36 30.20
C ALA A 160 8.38 -9.81 31.59
N GLU A 161 7.28 -9.22 32.03
CA GLU A 161 6.70 -9.45 33.34
C GLU A 161 5.75 -10.66 33.35
N SER A 162 5.60 -11.26 34.52
CA SER A 162 4.64 -12.33 34.78
C SER A 162 3.94 -12.06 36.10
N SER A 163 2.62 -12.24 36.14
CA SER A 163 1.85 -12.21 37.39
C SER A 163 2.23 -13.35 38.35
N VAL A 164 2.86 -14.42 37.82
CA VAL A 164 3.33 -15.57 38.60
C VAL A 164 4.87 -15.65 38.50
N PRO A 165 5.61 -15.25 39.55
CA PRO A 165 7.09 -15.23 39.53
C PRO A 165 7.74 -16.60 39.30
N ALA A 166 7.10 -17.67 39.76
CA ALA A 166 7.58 -19.04 39.53
C ALA A 166 7.57 -19.42 38.04
N ASP A 167 6.50 -19.05 37.32
CA ASP A 167 6.41 -19.25 35.87
C ASP A 167 7.44 -18.40 35.13
N CYS A 168 7.72 -17.19 35.63
CA CYS A 168 8.77 -16.34 35.08
C CYS A 168 10.12 -17.04 35.06
N LYS A 169 10.56 -17.51 36.23
CA LYS A 169 11.83 -18.22 36.38
C LYS A 169 11.87 -19.48 35.54
N ARG A 170 10.78 -20.25 35.50
CA ARG A 170 10.69 -21.50 34.73
C ARG A 170 10.80 -21.27 33.22
N ILE A 171 10.05 -20.31 32.68
CA ILE A 171 10.04 -20.00 31.24
C ILE A 171 11.39 -19.41 30.82
N GLN A 172 11.94 -18.46 31.59
CA GLN A 172 13.25 -17.89 31.31
C GLN A 172 14.34 -18.96 31.36
N ALA A 173 14.31 -19.87 32.33
CA ALA A 173 15.26 -20.98 32.42
C ALA A 173 15.16 -21.92 31.20
N LEU A 174 13.94 -22.22 30.73
CA LEU A 174 13.72 -23.07 29.56
C LEU A 174 14.23 -22.42 28.27
N ILE A 175 13.98 -21.12 28.08
CA ILE A 175 14.49 -20.36 26.93
C ILE A 175 16.02 -20.32 26.96
N ARG A 176 16.63 -19.99 28.12
CA ARG A 176 18.09 -19.98 28.28
C ARG A 176 18.72 -21.35 28.05
N ALA A 177 18.14 -22.41 28.60
CA ALA A 177 18.62 -23.79 28.40
C ALA A 177 18.58 -24.23 26.93
N SER A 178 17.66 -23.65 26.13
CA SER A 178 17.59 -23.90 24.68
C SER A 178 18.58 -23.07 23.85
N GLY A 179 19.30 -22.12 24.46
CA GLY A 179 20.20 -21.19 23.75
C GLY A 179 19.50 -20.30 22.72
N SER A 180 18.18 -20.17 22.79
CA SER A 180 17.35 -19.52 21.75
C SER A 180 16.89 -18.11 22.12
N GLU A 181 17.45 -17.49 23.17
CA GLU A 181 17.01 -16.18 23.69
C GLU A 181 17.04 -15.10 22.60
N GLU A 182 18.17 -14.95 21.88
CA GLU A 182 18.31 -14.00 20.77
C GLU A 182 17.34 -14.29 19.61
N ALA A 183 17.10 -15.57 19.32
CA ALA A 183 16.14 -15.96 18.27
C ALA A 183 14.70 -15.60 18.68
N VAL A 184 14.37 -15.67 19.97
CA VAL A 184 13.05 -15.25 20.49
C VAL A 184 12.91 -13.74 20.41
N ASP A 185 13.91 -12.99 20.88
CA ASP A 185 13.92 -11.53 20.82
C ASP A 185 13.79 -11.04 19.38
N HIS A 186 14.55 -11.64 18.46
CA HIS A 186 14.43 -11.36 17.03
C HIS A 186 13.04 -11.73 16.48
N ALA A 187 12.46 -12.87 16.87
CA ALA A 187 11.14 -13.27 16.41
C ALA A 187 10.01 -12.33 16.89
N VAL A 188 10.08 -11.90 18.15
CA VAL A 188 9.14 -10.94 18.74
C VAL A 188 9.33 -9.56 18.11
N SER A 189 10.58 -9.11 17.94
CA SER A 189 10.88 -7.87 17.21
C SER A 189 10.32 -7.90 15.79
N VAL A 190 10.56 -8.97 15.03
CA VAL A 190 9.98 -9.18 13.68
C VAL A 190 8.45 -9.10 13.73
N LEU A 191 7.81 -9.74 14.72
CA LEU A 191 6.36 -9.75 14.85
C LEU A 191 5.79 -8.36 15.18
N ILE A 192 6.48 -7.58 16.01
CA ILE A 192 6.09 -6.21 16.36
C ILE A 192 6.28 -5.27 15.16
N HIS A 193 7.41 -5.35 14.45
CA HIS A 193 7.72 -4.48 13.32
C HIS A 193 6.91 -4.82 12.06
N MET A 194 6.80 -6.11 11.75
CA MET A 194 6.13 -6.57 10.54
C MET A 194 4.63 -6.80 10.73
N GLY A 195 4.13 -6.81 11.97
CA GLY A 195 2.76 -7.18 12.33
C GLY A 195 2.44 -8.68 12.15
N MET A 196 3.35 -9.45 11.55
CA MET A 196 3.19 -10.88 11.31
C MET A 196 4.54 -11.57 11.18
N SER A 197 4.58 -12.86 11.51
CA SER A 197 5.80 -13.66 11.43
C SER A 197 5.51 -14.98 10.71
N THR A 198 5.90 -15.07 9.43
CA THR A 198 5.86 -16.32 8.63
C THR A 198 7.28 -16.83 8.41
N PRO A 199 7.47 -18.13 8.12
CA PRO A 199 8.80 -18.67 7.77
C PRO A 199 9.46 -17.91 6.61
N LEU A 200 8.68 -17.51 5.59
CA LEU A 200 9.18 -16.75 4.45
C LEU A 200 9.64 -15.34 4.83
N LEU A 201 8.88 -14.63 5.68
CA LEU A 201 9.26 -13.30 6.14
C LEU A 201 10.47 -13.35 7.08
N ARG A 202 10.58 -14.36 7.95
CA ARG A 202 11.77 -14.57 8.79
C ARG A 202 13.01 -14.83 7.94
N GLN A 203 12.89 -15.65 6.89
CA GLN A 203 13.98 -15.89 5.96
C GLN A 203 14.35 -14.62 5.19
N ALA A 204 13.36 -13.86 4.72
CA ALA A 204 13.60 -12.58 4.06
C ALA A 204 14.30 -11.59 5.00
N ALA A 205 13.87 -11.49 6.26
CA ALA A 205 14.47 -10.64 7.27
C ALA A 205 15.91 -11.08 7.63
N GLY A 206 16.18 -12.39 7.69
CA GLY A 206 17.54 -12.89 7.89
C GLY A 206 18.52 -12.49 6.77
N LEU A 207 18.04 -12.33 5.54
CA LEU A 207 18.85 -11.92 4.38
C LEU A 207 18.87 -10.40 4.19
N ALA A 208 17.75 -9.74 4.46
CA ALA A 208 17.51 -8.33 4.20
C ALA A 208 17.50 -7.48 5.47
N GLY A 209 17.86 -8.00 6.64
CA GLY A 209 17.73 -7.28 7.90
C GLY A 209 16.27 -6.95 8.24
N GLU A 210 16.07 -5.96 9.10
CA GLU A 210 14.73 -5.56 9.55
C GLU A 210 13.85 -5.07 8.39
N LEU A 211 12.63 -5.58 8.34
CA LEU A 211 11.62 -5.29 7.32
C LEU A 211 10.45 -4.53 7.96
N GLY A 212 9.82 -3.66 7.18
CA GLY A 212 8.65 -2.91 7.61
C GLY A 212 7.38 -3.77 7.72
N ASN A 213 6.27 -3.09 8.04
CA ASN A 213 4.97 -3.72 8.25
C ASN A 213 4.52 -4.56 7.05
N ALA A 214 4.39 -5.88 7.22
CA ALA A 214 3.95 -6.82 6.20
C ALA A 214 2.49 -7.28 6.34
N THR A 215 1.76 -6.82 7.37
CA THR A 215 0.33 -7.14 7.53
C THR A 215 -0.56 -6.33 6.62
N HIS A 216 -0.16 -5.09 6.31
CA HIS A 216 -0.98 -4.17 5.54
C HIS A 216 -0.46 -3.99 4.13
N TYR A 217 -1.41 -3.91 3.22
CA TYR A 217 -1.21 -3.50 1.85
C TYR A 217 -2.38 -2.65 1.40
N ARG A 218 -2.15 -1.87 0.35
CA ARG A 218 -3.14 -0.96 -0.21
C ARG A 218 -3.93 -1.68 -1.29
N VAL A 219 -5.21 -1.95 -1.03
CA VAL A 219 -6.12 -2.56 -2.01
C VAL A 219 -6.29 -1.65 -3.22
N ALA A 220 -6.24 -0.33 -3.04
CA ALA A 220 -6.28 0.63 -4.13
C ALA A 220 -5.18 0.36 -5.17
N TYR A 221 -3.95 0.05 -4.73
CA TYR A 221 -2.84 -0.25 -5.65
C TYR A 221 -3.12 -1.49 -6.49
N VAL A 222 -3.75 -2.51 -5.91
CA VAL A 222 -4.16 -3.72 -6.64
C VAL A 222 -5.22 -3.39 -7.67
N VAL A 223 -6.24 -2.60 -7.31
CA VAL A 223 -7.29 -2.17 -8.24
C VAL A 223 -6.70 -1.35 -9.39
N PHE A 224 -5.81 -0.39 -9.11
CA PHE A 224 -5.17 0.41 -10.15
C PHE A 224 -4.30 -0.42 -11.08
N ILE A 225 -3.50 -1.35 -10.54
CA ILE A 225 -2.68 -2.24 -11.37
C ILE A 225 -3.56 -3.13 -12.24
N LEU A 226 -4.63 -3.71 -11.71
CA LEU A 226 -5.53 -4.53 -12.51
C LEU A 226 -6.23 -3.71 -13.59
N SER A 227 -6.62 -2.48 -13.27
CA SER A 227 -7.17 -1.53 -14.25
C SER A 227 -6.17 -1.27 -15.37
N PHE A 228 -4.89 -1.13 -15.02
CA PHE A 228 -3.83 -0.83 -15.97
C PHE A 228 -3.39 -2.05 -16.80
N LEU A 229 -3.27 -3.23 -16.19
CA LEU A 229 -2.84 -4.45 -16.89
C LEU A 229 -3.96 -5.08 -17.73
N ILE A 230 -5.23 -4.83 -17.38
CA ILE A 230 -6.38 -5.46 -18.05
C ILE A 230 -7.19 -4.45 -18.86
N ILE A 231 -7.75 -3.43 -18.19
CA ILE A 231 -8.74 -2.55 -18.80
C ILE A 231 -8.09 -1.62 -19.84
N TRP A 232 -6.92 -1.07 -19.52
CA TRP A 232 -6.22 -0.14 -20.41
C TRP A 232 -5.77 -0.76 -21.75
N PRO A 233 -5.08 -1.92 -21.79
CA PRO A 233 -4.77 -2.58 -23.07
C PRO A 233 -6.03 -3.00 -23.82
N ALA A 234 -7.09 -3.42 -23.12
CA ALA A 234 -8.35 -3.78 -23.76
C ALA A 234 -9.03 -2.58 -24.42
N LEU A 235 -9.02 -1.41 -23.77
CA LEU A 235 -9.41 -0.14 -24.38
C LEU A 235 -8.60 0.15 -25.64
N GLY A 236 -7.28 -0.04 -25.58
CA GLY A 236 -6.41 0.14 -26.73
C GLY A 236 -6.79 -0.75 -27.92
N ILE A 237 -7.18 -2.00 -27.66
CA ILE A 237 -7.66 -2.93 -28.69
C ILE A 237 -9.02 -2.47 -29.25
N GLU A 238 -9.95 -2.03 -28.39
CA GLU A 238 -11.28 -1.54 -28.80
C GLU A 238 -11.21 -0.24 -29.62
N PHE A 239 -10.30 0.68 -29.28
CA PHE A 239 -10.18 1.98 -29.96
C PHE A 239 -9.55 1.91 -31.34
N ARG A 240 -8.80 0.85 -31.65
CA ARG A 240 -8.32 0.67 -33.02
C ARG A 240 -9.53 0.30 -33.88
N ALA A 241 -9.95 1.21 -34.75
CA ALA A 241 -10.96 0.95 -35.76
C ALA A 241 -10.32 0.10 -36.86
N TRP A 242 -10.72 -1.17 -36.99
CA TRP A 242 -10.06 -2.08 -37.93
C TRP A 242 -10.47 -1.74 -39.35
N SER A 243 -9.58 -1.11 -40.12
CA SER A 243 -9.74 -1.07 -41.57
C SER A 243 -9.40 -2.45 -42.17
N TRP A 244 -10.03 -2.81 -43.29
CA TRP A 244 -9.75 -4.09 -43.97
C TRP A 244 -8.27 -4.23 -44.38
N SER A 245 -7.60 -3.11 -44.69
CA SER A 245 -6.16 -3.08 -44.96
C SER A 245 -5.31 -3.31 -43.70
N GLU A 246 -5.73 -2.79 -42.56
CA GLU A 246 -5.02 -2.93 -41.29
C GLU A 246 -5.08 -4.36 -40.74
N LEU A 247 -6.15 -5.09 -41.05
CA LEU A 247 -6.28 -6.51 -40.73
C LEU A 247 -5.14 -7.39 -41.28
N PHE A 248 -4.48 -6.97 -42.37
CA PHE A 248 -3.34 -7.68 -42.95
C PHE A 248 -1.98 -7.09 -42.54
N SER A 249 -1.97 -6.04 -41.72
CA SER A 249 -0.72 -5.43 -41.25
C SER A 249 -0.09 -6.28 -40.14
N ALA A 250 1.11 -6.81 -40.40
CA ALA A 250 1.88 -7.57 -39.40
C ALA A 250 2.13 -6.75 -38.13
N GLN A 251 2.37 -5.44 -38.25
CA GLN A 251 2.60 -4.54 -37.12
C GLN A 251 1.40 -4.49 -36.17
N LEU A 252 0.19 -4.41 -36.73
CA LEU A 252 -1.04 -4.38 -35.93
C LEU A 252 -1.19 -5.67 -35.09
N TRP A 253 -0.93 -6.83 -35.71
CA TRP A 253 -1.00 -8.12 -35.03
C TRP A 253 0.04 -8.25 -33.92
N VAL A 254 1.27 -7.80 -34.15
CA VAL A 254 2.33 -7.79 -33.13
C VAL A 254 1.93 -6.92 -31.94
N ASP A 255 1.42 -5.71 -32.19
CA ASP A 255 0.97 -4.81 -31.12
C ASP A 255 -0.21 -5.40 -30.34
N ASN A 256 -1.21 -5.95 -31.04
CA ASN A 256 -2.39 -6.56 -30.41
C ASN A 256 -1.99 -7.79 -29.60
N LEU A 257 -1.09 -8.63 -30.11
CA LEU A 257 -0.53 -9.75 -29.38
C LEU A 257 0.15 -9.28 -28.09
N GLY A 258 0.97 -8.23 -28.16
CA GLY A 258 1.60 -7.62 -26.98
C GLY A 258 0.58 -7.17 -25.94
N ARG A 259 -0.49 -6.47 -26.35
CA ARG A 259 -1.59 -6.07 -25.45
C ARG A 259 -2.33 -7.26 -24.85
N THR A 260 -2.60 -8.29 -25.65
CA THR A 260 -3.24 -9.53 -25.18
C THR A 260 -2.38 -10.26 -24.15
N LEU A 261 -1.06 -10.31 -24.35
CA LEU A 261 -0.15 -10.91 -23.37
C LEU A 261 -0.17 -10.15 -22.04
N VAL A 262 -0.17 -8.82 -22.05
CA VAL A 262 -0.29 -8.00 -20.83
C VAL A 262 -1.62 -8.24 -20.11
N ILE A 263 -2.74 -8.40 -20.85
CA ILE A 263 -4.04 -8.76 -20.27
C ILE A 263 -3.96 -10.13 -19.58
N ILE A 264 -3.36 -11.12 -20.24
CA ILE A 264 -3.17 -12.46 -19.66
C ILE A 264 -2.33 -12.38 -18.38
N GLU A 265 -1.25 -11.61 -18.39
CA GLU A 265 -0.42 -11.38 -17.20
C GLU A 265 -1.20 -10.71 -16.07
N GLY A 266 -2.03 -9.71 -16.38
CA GLY A 266 -2.93 -9.07 -15.42
C GLY A 266 -3.92 -10.05 -14.80
N LEU A 267 -4.47 -10.98 -15.60
CA LEU A 267 -5.36 -12.04 -15.12
C LEU A 267 -4.62 -13.07 -14.25
N ILE A 268 -3.39 -13.45 -14.63
CA ILE A 268 -2.55 -14.33 -13.80
C ILE A 268 -2.22 -13.66 -12.48
N PHE A 269 -1.86 -12.37 -12.49
CA PHE A 269 -1.64 -11.59 -11.28
C PHE A 269 -2.89 -11.55 -10.39
N ALA A 270 -4.08 -11.28 -10.96
CA ALA A 270 -5.34 -11.29 -10.23
C ALA A 270 -5.61 -12.65 -9.56
N MET A 271 -5.45 -13.74 -10.32
CA MET A 271 -5.66 -15.10 -9.84
C MET A 271 -4.66 -15.44 -8.72
N PHE A 272 -3.39 -15.12 -8.92
CA PHE A 272 -2.35 -15.28 -7.90
C PHE A 272 -2.70 -14.49 -6.64
N PHE A 273 -3.06 -13.21 -6.78
CA PHE A 273 -3.36 -12.33 -5.65
C PHE A 273 -4.54 -12.82 -4.82
N VAL A 274 -5.57 -13.39 -5.45
CA VAL A 274 -6.71 -14.00 -4.73
C VAL A 274 -6.27 -15.23 -3.92
N ARG A 275 -5.43 -16.09 -4.50
CA ARG A 275 -5.01 -17.37 -3.89
C ARG A 275 -3.79 -17.29 -2.98
N ALA A 276 -2.98 -16.24 -3.08
CA ALA A 276 -1.73 -16.11 -2.36
C ALA A 276 -1.95 -16.02 -0.83
N PRO A 277 -1.02 -16.52 -0.02
CA PRO A 277 -1.04 -16.26 1.42
C PRO A 277 -0.82 -14.76 1.71
N ARG A 278 -1.26 -14.30 2.90
CA ARG A 278 -1.30 -12.87 3.25
C ARG A 278 0.06 -12.15 3.11
N ASP A 279 1.16 -12.81 3.48
CA ASP A 279 2.51 -12.26 3.33
C ASP A 279 2.88 -12.02 1.86
N LYS A 280 2.56 -12.98 0.99
CA LYS A 280 2.75 -12.81 -0.46
C LYS A 280 1.82 -11.75 -1.05
N LYS A 281 0.57 -11.63 -0.58
CA LYS A 281 -0.33 -10.54 -1.00
C LYS A 281 0.24 -9.17 -0.62
N ALA A 282 0.74 -9.04 0.60
CA ALA A 282 1.31 -7.78 1.05
C ALA A 282 2.54 -7.39 0.22
N PHE A 283 3.44 -8.35 -0.02
CA PHE A 283 4.58 -8.15 -0.90
C PHE A 283 4.15 -7.78 -2.33
N ALA A 284 3.18 -8.50 -2.91
CA ALA A 284 2.67 -8.26 -4.26
C ALA A 284 2.08 -6.86 -4.43
N ALA A 285 1.22 -6.46 -3.50
CA ALA A 285 0.53 -5.18 -3.51
C ALA A 285 1.45 -4.00 -3.16
N LYS A 286 2.62 -4.24 -2.53
CA LYS A 286 3.63 -3.19 -2.34
C LYS A 286 4.64 -3.13 -3.49
N ALA A 287 5.00 -4.26 -4.08
CA ALA A 287 5.85 -4.30 -5.28
C ALA A 287 5.20 -3.56 -6.45
N ALA A 288 3.87 -3.50 -6.44
CA ALA A 288 3.03 -2.62 -7.23
C ALA A 288 3.56 -1.19 -7.43
N VAL A 289 4.22 -0.62 -6.42
CA VAL A 289 4.72 0.76 -6.45
C VAL A 289 5.69 0.97 -7.61
N PHE A 290 6.46 -0.04 -8.01
CA PHE A 290 7.32 0.04 -9.20
C PHE A 290 6.52 0.28 -10.47
N LEU A 291 5.39 -0.42 -10.63
CA LEU A 291 4.50 -0.21 -11.77
C LEU A 291 3.83 1.17 -11.72
N VAL A 292 3.58 1.72 -10.53
CA VAL A 292 3.04 3.09 -10.39
C VAL A 292 4.05 4.14 -10.89
N ILE A 293 5.35 3.95 -10.62
CA ILE A 293 6.39 4.85 -11.13
C ILE A 293 6.47 4.77 -12.66
N VAL A 294 6.49 3.55 -13.21
CA VAL A 294 6.47 3.32 -14.67
C VAL A 294 5.21 3.92 -15.30
N LEU A 295 4.06 3.78 -14.65
CA LEU A 295 2.81 4.41 -15.07
C LEU A 295 2.91 5.94 -15.06
N GLY A 296 3.56 6.52 -14.06
CA GLY A 296 3.89 7.95 -14.01
C GLY A 296 4.62 8.40 -15.27
N VAL A 297 5.68 7.68 -15.64
CA VAL A 297 6.45 7.96 -16.86
C VAL A 297 5.57 7.84 -18.11
N VAL A 298 4.77 6.78 -18.23
CA VAL A 298 3.88 6.55 -19.37
C VAL A 298 2.84 7.66 -19.51
N VAL A 299 2.30 8.16 -18.40
CA VAL A 299 1.36 9.28 -18.39
C VAL A 299 2.04 10.57 -18.84
N ILE A 300 3.26 10.83 -18.36
CA ILE A 300 4.04 12.02 -18.75
C ILE A 300 4.40 11.96 -20.25
N GLU A 301 4.85 10.80 -20.73
CA GLU A 301 5.19 10.59 -22.14
C GLU A 301 3.94 10.69 -23.04
N GLY A 302 2.81 10.11 -22.62
CA GLY A 302 1.54 10.26 -23.33
C GLY A 302 1.05 11.72 -23.33
N ALA A 303 1.27 12.47 -22.25
CA ALA A 303 0.97 13.89 -22.19
C ALA A 303 1.85 14.71 -23.14
N TRP A 304 3.13 14.36 -23.24
CA TRP A 304 4.09 14.96 -24.15
C TRP A 304 3.72 14.71 -25.61
N ASP A 305 3.51 13.44 -25.97
CA ASP A 305 3.14 13.02 -27.32
C ASP A 305 1.90 13.72 -27.82
N ALA A 306 0.90 13.82 -26.97
CA ALA A 306 -0.35 14.43 -27.36
C ALA A 306 -0.27 15.97 -27.34
N CYS A 307 0.77 16.59 -26.76
CA CYS A 307 1.08 18.02 -26.96
C CYS A 307 1.66 18.27 -28.35
N TRP A 308 2.42 17.32 -28.87
CA TRP A 308 3.12 17.42 -30.15
C TRP A 308 2.44 16.66 -31.29
N GLN A 309 1.30 16.01 -31.01
CA GLN A 309 0.54 15.16 -31.94
C GLN A 309 1.37 14.02 -32.57
N THR A 310 2.41 13.55 -31.87
CA THR A 310 3.36 12.58 -32.43
C THR A 310 2.95 11.13 -32.25
N PHE A 311 2.10 10.78 -31.26
CA PHE A 311 1.62 9.42 -30.92
C PHE A 311 2.68 8.29 -30.79
N HIS A 312 3.96 8.56 -31.04
CA HIS A 312 5.04 7.58 -31.13
C HIS A 312 5.66 7.19 -29.79
N MET A 313 5.69 8.09 -28.79
CA MET A 313 6.19 7.77 -27.46
C MET A 313 5.24 6.83 -26.71
N PHE A 314 3.93 6.96 -26.87
CA PHE A 314 2.95 6.12 -26.17
C PHE A 314 3.13 4.62 -26.49
N ASP A 315 3.35 4.28 -27.76
CA ASP A 315 3.64 2.91 -28.16
C ASP A 315 4.98 2.40 -27.58
N ARG A 316 5.97 3.29 -27.41
CA ARG A 316 7.25 2.94 -26.75
C ARG A 316 7.08 2.71 -25.25
N SER A 317 6.36 3.59 -24.54
CA SER A 317 6.09 3.39 -23.11
C SER A 317 5.33 2.09 -22.87
N TRP A 318 4.40 1.76 -23.78
CA TRP A 318 3.67 0.50 -23.74
C TRP A 318 4.57 -0.72 -23.92
N ALA A 319 5.51 -0.68 -24.87
CA ALA A 319 6.48 -1.74 -25.06
C ALA A 319 7.35 -1.95 -23.80
N VAL A 320 7.73 -0.87 -23.11
CA VAL A 320 8.46 -0.94 -21.83
C VAL A 320 7.63 -1.64 -20.75
N ILE A 321 6.34 -1.30 -20.62
CA ILE A 321 5.44 -1.99 -19.67
C ILE A 321 5.33 -3.47 -20.02
N ALA A 322 5.10 -3.80 -21.28
CA ALA A 322 4.99 -5.18 -21.74
C ALA A 322 6.28 -5.99 -21.47
N ALA A 323 7.45 -5.34 -21.51
CA ALA A 323 8.72 -5.97 -21.16
C ALA A 323 8.91 -6.12 -19.63
N LEU A 324 8.41 -5.18 -18.83
CA LEU A 324 8.56 -5.19 -17.37
C LEU A 324 7.52 -6.05 -16.64
N ALA A 325 6.32 -6.20 -17.21
CA ALA A 325 5.22 -6.93 -16.59
C ALA A 325 5.54 -8.42 -16.29
N PRO A 326 6.24 -9.18 -17.17
CA PRO A 326 6.70 -10.53 -16.84
C PRO A 326 7.67 -10.56 -15.65
N ILE A 327 8.62 -9.62 -15.61
CA ILE A 327 9.63 -9.52 -14.54
C ILE A 327 8.96 -9.23 -13.21
N PHE A 328 8.02 -8.28 -13.21
CA PHE A 328 7.19 -7.96 -12.05
C PHE A 328 6.41 -9.20 -11.58
N LEU A 329 5.72 -9.89 -12.48
CA LEU A 329 4.90 -11.06 -12.17
C LEU A 329 5.75 -12.19 -11.57
N LEU A 330 6.92 -12.47 -12.16
CA LEU A 330 7.87 -13.45 -11.66
C LEU A 330 8.36 -13.10 -10.24
N GLY A 331 8.72 -11.83 -9.99
CA GLY A 331 9.12 -11.36 -8.67
C GLY A 331 8.02 -11.52 -7.63
N VAL A 332 6.77 -11.19 -7.99
CA VAL A 332 5.60 -11.36 -7.14
C VAL A 332 5.33 -12.84 -6.81
N ILE A 333 5.40 -13.74 -7.79
CA ILE A 333 5.19 -15.18 -7.61
C ILE A 333 6.26 -15.78 -6.70
N ALA A 334 7.53 -15.42 -6.96
CA ALA A 334 8.69 -15.83 -6.16
C ALA A 334 8.50 -15.41 -4.68
N GLY A 335 8.03 -14.19 -4.45
CA GLY A 335 7.77 -13.65 -3.11
C GLY A 335 9.04 -13.19 -2.38
N PRO A 336 8.90 -12.62 -1.18
CA PRO A 336 9.96 -11.85 -0.53
C PRO A 336 11.22 -12.68 -0.23
N ALA A 337 11.07 -13.93 0.21
CA ALA A 337 12.20 -14.79 0.56
C ALA A 337 13.10 -15.12 -0.65
N TRP A 338 12.50 -15.38 -1.81
CA TRP A 338 13.26 -15.70 -3.03
C TRP A 338 13.86 -14.46 -3.67
N VAL A 339 13.12 -13.34 -3.66
CA VAL A 339 13.66 -12.05 -4.13
C VAL A 339 14.86 -11.63 -3.27
N ALA A 340 14.81 -11.82 -1.95
CA ALA A 340 15.93 -11.52 -1.05
C ALA A 340 17.20 -12.36 -1.30
N ARG A 341 17.10 -13.51 -1.98
CA ARG A 341 18.26 -14.36 -2.32
C ARG A 341 19.07 -13.85 -3.51
N VAL A 342 18.53 -12.92 -4.29
CA VAL A 342 19.27 -12.34 -5.41
C VAL A 342 20.41 -11.49 -4.83
N PRO A 343 21.68 -11.80 -5.14
CA PRO A 343 22.81 -11.11 -4.53
C PRO A 343 22.78 -9.61 -4.85
N LEU A 344 23.16 -8.79 -3.88
CA LEU A 344 23.22 -7.32 -3.92
C LEU A 344 21.84 -6.63 -4.04
N VAL A 345 21.08 -6.94 -5.10
CA VAL A 345 19.84 -6.25 -5.44
C VAL A 345 18.64 -6.76 -4.64
N GLY A 346 18.60 -8.06 -4.34
CA GLY A 346 17.48 -8.72 -3.68
C GLY A 346 17.13 -8.13 -2.31
N PRO A 347 18.08 -8.09 -1.36
CA PRO A 347 17.86 -7.49 -0.04
C PRO A 347 17.41 -6.03 -0.11
N ALA A 348 18.04 -5.22 -0.97
CA ALA A 348 17.68 -3.82 -1.16
C ALA A 348 16.25 -3.67 -1.73
N LEU A 349 15.87 -4.51 -2.69
CA LEU A 349 14.55 -4.53 -3.29
C LEU A 349 13.47 -4.91 -2.27
N VAL A 350 13.71 -5.94 -1.46
CA VAL A 350 12.75 -6.37 -0.42
C VAL A 350 12.58 -5.29 0.67
N ARG A 351 13.67 -4.63 1.09
CA ARG A 351 13.61 -3.47 1.99
C ARG A 351 12.82 -2.32 1.38
N PHE A 352 13.04 -2.01 0.10
CA PHE A 352 12.30 -0.96 -0.58
C PHE A 352 10.80 -1.28 -0.65
N VAL A 353 10.45 -2.53 -1.03
CA VAL A 353 9.06 -2.96 -1.19
C VAL A 353 8.33 -3.03 0.15
N LEU A 354 8.89 -3.71 1.15
CA LEU A 354 8.22 -3.88 2.43
C LEU A 354 8.37 -2.66 3.34
N GLY A 355 9.22 -1.72 2.96
CA GLY A 355 9.69 -0.61 3.78
C GLY A 355 10.86 -1.07 4.66
N ARG A 356 11.70 -0.11 5.05
CA ARG A 356 12.49 -0.27 6.27
C ARG A 356 11.53 -0.06 7.43
N ALA A 357 11.70 -0.76 8.54
CA ALA A 357 11.31 -0.15 9.80
C ALA A 357 12.10 1.17 9.80
N LEU A 358 11.42 2.30 9.60
CA LEU A 358 12.01 3.56 9.99
C LEU A 358 12.28 3.31 11.46
N ALA A 359 13.57 3.11 11.78
CA ALA A 359 13.99 3.19 13.14
C ALA A 359 13.52 4.58 13.52
N ASP A 360 12.50 4.64 14.36
CA ASP A 360 12.21 5.81 15.16
C ASP A 360 13.41 5.94 16.13
N ASP A 361 14.61 6.11 15.55
CA ASP A 361 15.82 6.64 16.15
C ASP A 361 15.66 8.17 16.19
N GLU A 362 14.42 8.68 16.32
CA GLU A 362 14.30 9.78 17.27
C GLU A 362 14.60 9.11 18.61
N PRO A 363 15.81 9.31 19.18
CA PRO A 363 15.94 9.06 20.60
C PRO A 363 14.75 9.81 21.19
N ASP A 364 13.87 9.10 21.91
CA ASP A 364 12.94 9.72 22.82
C ASP A 364 13.82 10.65 23.64
N GLY A 365 13.91 11.91 23.22
CA GLY A 365 14.50 12.94 23.99
C GLY A 365 13.63 12.91 25.21
N GLU A 366 14.18 12.38 26.30
CA GLU A 366 13.81 12.75 27.65
C GLU A 366 13.87 14.28 27.69
N THR A 367 12.87 14.96 27.10
CA THR A 367 12.29 16.13 27.72
C THR A 367 11.68 15.61 29.01
N ASP A 368 12.56 15.50 30.01
CA ASP A 368 12.24 15.64 31.42
C ASP A 368 11.43 16.93 31.61
N GLU A 369 10.16 16.94 31.19
CA GLU A 369 9.17 17.90 31.65
C GLU A 369 8.56 17.45 33.00
N SER A 370 9.22 16.53 33.72
CA SER A 370 8.90 16.20 35.11
C SER A 370 9.58 17.09 36.15
N GLY A 371 10.28 18.16 35.73
CA GLY A 371 10.89 19.13 36.63
C GLY A 371 10.21 20.50 36.58
N ASP A 372 8.99 20.65 37.13
CA ASP A 372 8.54 21.93 37.71
C ASP A 372 7.17 21.94 38.43
N GLU A 373 6.47 20.80 38.57
CA GLU A 373 5.17 20.80 39.28
C GLU A 373 5.28 20.57 40.81
N SER A 374 6.47 20.33 41.36
CA SER A 374 6.67 20.15 42.81
C SER A 374 6.87 21.45 43.61
N ASP A 375 7.06 22.60 42.96
CA ASP A 375 7.37 23.86 43.65
C ASP A 375 6.16 24.81 43.83
N ARG A 376 4.95 24.39 43.44
CA ARG A 376 3.73 25.21 43.58
C ARG A 376 2.80 24.87 44.75
N GLU A 377 3.04 23.80 45.51
CA GLU A 377 2.21 23.47 46.69
C GLU A 377 2.82 23.90 48.04
N ALA A 378 3.98 24.57 48.06
CA ALA A 378 4.63 25.00 49.32
C ALA A 378 4.38 26.46 49.74
N SER A 379 3.55 27.24 49.04
CA SER A 379 3.40 28.68 49.31
C SER A 379 2.04 29.15 49.83
N ASP A 380 1.13 28.27 50.24
CA ASP A 380 -0.24 28.66 50.63
C ASP A 380 -0.64 28.29 52.08
N SER A 381 0.33 28.14 52.99
CA SER A 381 0.07 27.80 54.40
C SER A 381 0.51 28.86 55.42
N SER A 382 0.50 30.14 55.05
CA SER A 382 0.79 31.23 55.98
C SER A 382 -0.10 32.43 55.71
N ASP A 383 -1.32 32.39 56.21
CA ASP A 383 -1.97 33.51 56.91
C ASP A 383 -3.41 33.12 57.24
N GLU A 384 -3.69 32.89 58.52
CA GLU A 384 -4.89 33.43 59.19
C GLU A 384 -4.88 33.00 60.66
N GLY A 385 -4.19 33.81 61.46
CA GLY A 385 -4.41 33.93 62.89
C GLY A 385 -4.75 35.37 63.23
N THR A 386 -5.68 35.55 64.18
CA THR A 386 -6.06 36.76 64.93
C THR A 386 -6.93 37.80 64.22
N SER A 387 -8.23 37.85 64.59
CA SER A 387 -8.74 38.70 65.69
C SER A 387 -10.21 38.41 66.00
#